data_AF-A0A966SDU1-F1
#
_entry.id   AF-A0A966SDU1-F1
#
_cell.length_a   1.000
_cell.length_b   1.000
_cell.length_c   1.000
_cell.angle_alpha   90.00
_cell.angle_beta   90.00
_cell.angle_gamma   90.00
#
_symmetry.space_group_name_H-M   'P 1'
#
loop_
_entity.id
_entity.type
_entity.pdbx_description
1 polymer ?
#
loop_
_entity_poly.entity_id
_entity_poly.type
_entity_poly.pdbx_seq_one_letter_code
_entity_poly.pdbx_strand_id
1 'polypeptide(L)'
;MRGRIDPILLSMLQSLARHGEPAWAYRWDWDEQGKAFGFVDLSRIVGAAHGLEIPFVFGFFDVGSLGSMIYNDDNAAARLALSERMMAYWAGFARDGKPGRGSDGKGIEWTPWTVDPQAPRMIVFDTPRDGGIRMATTDISRDSVLAQMQRESLPLAQRCALFRATFRNRVDEWAESAWQRFGDGGCVGARLAAP
;
A
#
# COMPACT_ATOMS: atom_id res chain seq x y z
N MET A 1 6.33 -3.17 -5.50
CA MET A 1 6.66 -2.14 -4.48
C MET A 1 5.37 -1.81 -3.73
N ARG A 2 5.30 -2.00 -2.40
CA ARG A 2 4.06 -1.69 -1.64
C ARG A 2 3.98 -0.19 -1.37
N GLY A 3 2.84 0.42 -1.70
CA GLY A 3 2.60 1.86 -1.61
C GLY A 3 2.95 2.46 -0.25
N ARG A 4 3.68 3.59 -0.28
CA ARG A 4 4.00 4.38 0.92
C ARG A 4 2.78 5.20 1.29
N ILE A 5 2.25 5.01 2.50
CA ILE A 5 1.32 5.98 3.06
C ILE A 5 2.14 7.20 3.49
N ASP A 6 1.82 8.35 2.90
CA ASP A 6 2.48 9.62 3.21
C ASP A 6 2.29 9.96 4.71
N PRO A 7 3.34 10.33 5.46
CA PRO A 7 3.18 10.84 6.83
C PRO A 7 2.19 12.01 6.94
N ILE A 8 1.97 12.78 5.85
CA ILE A 8 0.95 13.84 5.79
C ILE A 8 -0.46 13.25 5.87
N LEU A 9 -0.77 12.19 5.12
CA LEU A 9 -2.09 11.57 5.12
C LEU A 9 -2.44 10.98 6.50
N LEU A 10 -1.47 10.32 7.12
CA LEU A 10 -1.59 9.83 8.50
C LEU A 10 -1.83 10.96 9.49
N SER A 11 -1.14 12.10 9.34
CA SER A 11 -1.33 13.26 10.20
C SER A 11 -2.72 13.90 10.07
N MET A 12 -3.29 13.92 8.85
CA MET A 12 -4.62 14.48 8.60
C MET A 12 -5.71 13.59 9.23
N LEU A 13 -5.68 12.29 8.99
CA LEU A 13 -6.62 11.33 9.60
C LEU A 13 -6.54 11.35 11.12
N GLN A 14 -5.30 11.42 11.66
CA GLN A 14 -5.08 11.55 13.09
C GLN A 14 -5.65 12.86 13.64
N SER A 15 -5.53 13.96 12.89
CA SER A 15 -6.09 15.26 13.28
C SER A 15 -7.62 15.22 13.30
N LEU A 16 -8.26 14.75 12.23
CA LEU A 16 -9.72 14.61 12.15
C LEU A 16 -10.27 13.79 13.33
N ALA A 17 -9.69 12.61 13.59
CA ALA A 17 -10.13 11.75 14.67
C ALA A 17 -9.93 12.39 16.06
N ARG A 18 -8.89 13.20 16.27
CA ARG A 18 -8.68 13.95 17.52
C ARG A 18 -9.71 15.06 17.74
N HIS A 19 -10.24 15.61 16.65
CA HIS A 19 -11.27 16.65 16.69
C HIS A 19 -12.70 16.08 16.66
N GLY A 20 -12.87 14.76 16.73
CA GLY A 20 -14.18 14.10 16.75
C GLY A 20 -14.83 13.95 15.38
N GLU A 21 -14.11 14.26 14.31
CA GLU A 21 -14.59 14.08 12.93
C GLU A 21 -14.28 12.66 12.46
N PRO A 22 -15.29 11.86 12.09
CA PRO A 22 -15.07 10.49 11.64
C PRO A 22 -14.36 10.50 10.28
N ALA A 23 -13.31 9.70 10.17
CA ALA A 23 -12.55 9.53 8.94
C ALA A 23 -12.37 8.04 8.64
N TRP A 24 -12.19 7.68 7.38
CA TRP A 24 -11.97 6.30 6.95
C TRP A 24 -10.75 6.23 6.05
N ALA A 25 -9.93 5.21 6.25
CA ALA A 25 -8.72 4.99 5.47
C ALA A 25 -8.75 3.61 4.82
N TYR A 26 -8.21 3.53 3.60
CA TYR A 26 -7.97 2.26 2.93
C TYR A 26 -6.57 2.18 2.34
N ARG A 27 -6.11 0.94 2.15
CA ARG A 27 -4.95 0.59 1.33
C ARG A 27 -5.41 -0.39 0.26
N TRP A 28 -5.00 -0.18 -0.97
CA TRP A 28 -5.27 -1.08 -2.08
C TRP A 28 -3.99 -1.85 -2.42
N ASP A 29 -4.06 -3.17 -2.33
CA ASP A 29 -2.90 -4.07 -2.39
C ASP A 29 -2.89 -5.00 -3.62
N TRP A 30 -3.92 -4.95 -4.47
CA TRP A 30 -4.04 -5.79 -5.66
C TRP A 30 -2.79 -5.71 -6.56
N ASP A 31 -2.17 -6.86 -6.80
CA ASP A 31 -0.97 -7.01 -7.63
C ASP A 31 -1.10 -8.14 -8.65
N GLU A 32 -2.31 -8.58 -9.00
CA GLU A 32 -2.58 -9.68 -9.93
C GLU A 32 -2.61 -9.30 -11.41
N GLN A 33 -1.68 -8.45 -11.85
CA GLN A 33 -1.55 -8.13 -13.27
C GLN A 33 -1.14 -9.36 -14.11
N GLY A 34 -0.37 -10.28 -13.53
CA GLY A 34 0.12 -11.48 -14.20
C GLY A 34 1.35 -11.21 -15.07
N LYS A 35 1.49 -11.94 -16.18
CA LYS A 35 2.64 -11.84 -17.08
C LYS A 35 2.27 -11.16 -18.40
N ALA A 36 2.93 -10.05 -18.71
CA ALA A 36 2.90 -9.49 -20.05
C ALA A 36 3.79 -10.28 -21.01
N PHE A 37 3.31 -10.47 -22.25
CA PHE A 37 3.99 -11.21 -23.31
C PHE A 37 4.42 -12.65 -22.92
N GLY A 38 3.84 -13.21 -21.85
CA GLY A 38 4.15 -14.55 -21.34
C GLY A 38 5.42 -14.67 -20.49
N PHE A 39 6.29 -13.65 -20.45
CA PHE A 39 7.58 -13.72 -19.73
C PHE A 39 7.87 -12.54 -18.79
N VAL A 40 7.21 -11.39 -18.95
CA VAL A 40 7.41 -10.22 -18.08
C VAL A 40 6.42 -10.24 -16.93
N ASP A 41 6.89 -10.53 -15.71
CA ASP A 41 6.06 -10.57 -14.50
C ASP A 41 5.69 -9.15 -14.04
N LEU A 42 4.53 -8.68 -14.48
CA LEU A 42 4.02 -7.35 -14.13
C LEU A 42 3.56 -7.29 -12.68
N SER A 43 3.09 -8.40 -12.11
CA SER A 43 2.76 -8.50 -10.69
C SER A 43 3.93 -8.06 -9.79
N ARG A 44 5.15 -8.47 -10.14
CA ARG A 44 6.35 -8.06 -9.40
C ARG A 44 6.84 -6.66 -9.74
N ILE A 45 6.80 -6.30 -11.03
CA ILE A 45 7.38 -5.04 -11.53
C ILE A 45 6.51 -3.85 -11.17
N VAL A 46 5.21 -3.95 -11.44
CA VAL A 46 4.22 -2.90 -11.24
C VAL A 46 3.63 -3.04 -9.85
N GLY A 47 3.02 -4.18 -9.55
CA GLY A 47 2.30 -4.45 -8.31
C GLY A 47 1.16 -3.46 -8.06
N ALA A 48 0.87 -3.18 -6.78
CA ALA A 48 -0.09 -2.17 -6.35
C ALA A 48 0.44 -0.73 -6.56
N ALA A 49 0.67 -0.37 -7.82
CA ALA A 49 1.22 0.92 -8.20
C ALA A 49 0.20 2.05 -8.11
N HIS A 50 0.71 3.27 -8.00
CA HIS A 50 -0.08 4.49 -7.90
C HIS A 50 -1.05 4.66 -9.08
N GLY A 51 -2.33 4.92 -8.79
CA GLY A 51 -3.37 5.22 -9.77
C GLY A 51 -4.06 4.00 -10.37
N LEU A 52 -3.55 2.78 -10.13
CA LEU A 52 -4.15 1.56 -10.67
C LEU A 52 -5.41 1.11 -9.91
N GLU A 53 -5.69 1.71 -8.76
CA GLU A 53 -6.92 1.52 -7.99
C GLU A 53 -8.12 2.30 -8.57
N ILE A 54 -7.86 3.36 -9.36
CA ILE A 54 -8.90 4.24 -9.90
C ILE A 54 -9.95 3.43 -10.69
N PRO A 55 -9.58 2.58 -11.67
CA PRO A 55 -10.52 1.68 -12.35
C PRO A 55 -11.42 0.84 -11.44
N PHE A 56 -10.92 0.42 -10.27
CA PHE A 56 -11.71 -0.39 -9.33
C PHE A 56 -12.82 0.41 -8.67
N VAL A 57 -12.60 1.70 -8.41
CA VAL A 57 -13.62 2.61 -7.83
C VAL A 57 -14.70 2.96 -8.86
N PHE A 58 -14.34 3.02 -10.15
CA PHE A 58 -15.27 3.36 -11.23
C PHE A 58 -15.94 2.15 -11.89
N GLY A 59 -15.43 0.93 -11.67
CA GLY A 59 -15.92 -0.27 -12.35
C GLY A 59 -15.61 -0.29 -13.85
N PHE A 60 -14.58 0.45 -14.28
CA PHE A 60 -14.25 0.65 -15.69
C PHE A 60 -12.76 0.43 -15.93
N PHE A 61 -12.43 -0.51 -16.82
CA PHE A 61 -11.08 -1.05 -16.98
C PHE A 61 -10.50 -0.94 -18.40
N ASP A 62 -11.25 -0.37 -19.33
CA ASP A 62 -10.73 -0.01 -20.65
C ASP A 62 -10.01 1.34 -20.58
N VAL A 63 -8.76 1.31 -20.10
CA VAL A 63 -7.95 2.51 -19.83
C VAL A 63 -6.97 2.85 -20.96
N GLY A 64 -7.23 2.36 -22.17
CA GLY A 64 -6.41 2.61 -23.36
C GLY A 64 -5.48 1.45 -23.73
N SER A 65 -4.56 1.72 -24.66
CA SER A 65 -3.85 0.69 -25.44
C SER A 65 -2.97 -0.27 -24.64
N LEU A 66 -2.52 0.11 -23.45
CA LEU A 66 -1.74 -0.76 -22.55
C LEU A 66 -2.58 -1.34 -21.40
N GLY A 67 -3.87 -0.97 -21.31
CA GLY A 67 -4.77 -1.40 -20.24
C GLY A 67 -4.91 -2.92 -20.18
N SER A 68 -4.98 -3.59 -21.33
CA SER A 68 -5.09 -5.05 -21.42
C SER A 68 -3.87 -5.81 -20.89
N MET A 69 -2.71 -5.16 -20.73
CA MET A 69 -1.56 -5.80 -20.07
C MET A 69 -1.76 -5.88 -18.54
N ILE A 70 -2.51 -4.95 -17.97
CA ILE A 70 -2.77 -4.84 -16.53
C ILE A 70 -4.10 -5.51 -16.19
N TYR A 71 -5.15 -5.22 -16.95
CA TYR A 71 -6.52 -5.70 -16.76
C TYR A 71 -6.88 -6.63 -17.92
N ASN A 72 -6.65 -7.93 -17.73
CA ASN A 72 -6.83 -8.98 -18.73
C ASN A 72 -7.90 -9.98 -18.30
N ASP A 73 -8.20 -10.92 -19.19
CA ASP A 73 -9.21 -11.96 -18.94
C ASP A 73 -8.81 -12.89 -17.80
N ASP A 74 -7.51 -13.16 -17.64
CA ASP A 74 -6.99 -14.06 -16.59
C ASP A 74 -7.29 -13.52 -15.19
N ASN A 75 -7.26 -12.20 -15.00
CA ASN A 75 -7.57 -11.58 -13.71
C ASN A 75 -9.02 -11.07 -13.59
N ALA A 76 -9.82 -11.13 -14.64
CA ALA A 76 -11.14 -10.50 -14.70
C ALA A 76 -12.05 -10.90 -13.53
N ALA A 77 -12.18 -12.20 -13.24
CA ALA A 77 -13.07 -12.67 -12.19
C ALA A 77 -12.73 -12.09 -10.80
N ALA A 78 -11.46 -12.19 -10.38
CA ALA A 78 -11.02 -11.69 -9.07
C ALA A 78 -10.99 -10.16 -9.02
N ARG A 79 -10.53 -9.51 -10.09
CA ARG A 79 -10.47 -8.06 -10.25
C ARG A 79 -11.86 -7.43 -10.16
N LEU A 80 -12.82 -7.97 -10.90
CA LEU A 80 -14.20 -7.44 -10.93
C LEU A 80 -14.88 -7.64 -9.58
N ALA A 81 -14.71 -8.79 -8.92
CA ALA A 81 -15.24 -9.02 -7.58
C ALA A 81 -14.68 -8.02 -6.54
N LEU A 82 -13.38 -7.70 -6.62
CA LEU A 82 -12.75 -6.69 -5.77
C LEU A 82 -13.29 -5.28 -6.09
N SER A 83 -13.45 -4.95 -7.37
CA SER A 83 -14.01 -3.67 -7.83
C SER A 83 -15.45 -3.46 -7.37
N GLU A 84 -16.32 -4.46 -7.53
CA GLU A 84 -17.69 -4.41 -7.03
C GLU A 84 -17.73 -4.10 -5.53
N ARG A 85 -16.78 -4.67 -4.77
CA ARG A 85 -16.70 -4.42 -3.34
C ARG A 85 -16.25 -3.01 -3.01
N MET A 86 -15.24 -2.50 -3.71
CA MET A 86 -14.80 -1.11 -3.56
C MET A 86 -15.92 -0.12 -3.93
N MET A 87 -16.61 -0.35 -5.05
CA MET A 87 -17.78 0.45 -5.45
C MET A 87 -18.87 0.45 -4.40
N ALA A 88 -19.18 -0.71 -3.79
CA ALA A 88 -20.19 -0.78 -2.73
C ALA A 88 -19.82 0.09 -1.52
N TYR A 89 -18.56 0.07 -1.08
CA TYR A 89 -18.12 0.92 0.04
C TYR A 89 -18.14 2.41 -0.31
N TRP A 90 -17.65 2.79 -1.50
CA TRP A 90 -17.70 4.18 -1.97
C TRP A 90 -19.14 4.71 -2.09
N ALA A 91 -20.05 3.89 -2.62
CA ALA A 91 -21.47 4.23 -2.70
C ALA A 91 -22.11 4.36 -1.31
N GLY A 92 -21.74 3.51 -0.35
CA GLY A 92 -22.21 3.62 1.03
C GLY A 92 -21.75 4.93 1.68
N PHE A 93 -20.46 5.25 1.54
CA PHE A 93 -19.92 6.51 2.05
C PHE A 93 -20.59 7.73 1.42
N ALA A 94 -20.74 7.76 0.08
CA ALA A 94 -21.37 8.87 -0.61
C ALA A 94 -22.85 9.08 -0.22
N ARG A 95 -23.58 8.00 0.10
CA ARG A 95 -24.99 8.05 0.48
C ARG A 95 -25.18 8.47 1.94
N ASP A 96 -24.44 7.82 2.84
CA ASP A 96 -24.75 7.82 4.28
C ASP A 96 -23.66 8.50 5.13
N GLY A 97 -22.60 9.01 4.51
CA GLY A 97 -21.42 9.55 5.19
C GLY A 97 -20.57 8.48 5.88
N LYS A 98 -20.89 7.19 5.71
CA LYS A 98 -20.17 6.05 6.28
C LYS A 98 -20.16 4.87 5.31
N PRO A 99 -19.02 4.18 5.12
CA PRO A 99 -18.93 3.04 4.22
C PRO A 99 -19.63 1.78 4.79
N GLY A 100 -19.64 1.60 6.11
CA GLY A 100 -20.30 0.47 6.79
C GLY A 100 -19.84 -0.88 6.26
N ARG A 101 -20.78 -1.72 5.82
CA ARG A 101 -20.54 -3.01 5.13
C ARG A 101 -20.65 -2.89 3.59
N GLY A 102 -20.59 -1.67 3.07
CA GLY A 102 -20.95 -1.33 1.69
C GLY A 102 -22.45 -1.08 1.54
N SER A 103 -22.83 -0.39 0.46
CA SER A 103 -24.21 -0.01 0.14
C SER A 103 -25.16 -1.19 -0.07
N ASP A 104 -24.62 -2.40 -0.28
CA ASP A 104 -25.34 -3.67 -0.41
C ASP A 104 -25.30 -4.54 0.85
N GLY A 105 -24.59 -4.10 1.90
CA GLY A 105 -24.47 -4.80 3.18
C GLY A 105 -23.63 -6.08 3.17
N LYS A 106 -22.95 -6.44 2.06
CA LYS A 106 -22.30 -7.75 1.91
C LYS A 106 -20.83 -7.79 2.37
N GLY A 107 -20.21 -6.64 2.63
CA GLY A 107 -18.82 -6.55 3.07
C GLY A 107 -18.60 -6.86 4.55
N ILE A 108 -17.35 -6.81 4.99
CA ILE A 108 -17.00 -6.67 6.41
C ILE A 108 -17.28 -5.24 6.87
N GLU A 109 -17.33 -5.01 8.19
CA GLU A 109 -17.47 -3.65 8.72
C GLU A 109 -16.18 -2.86 8.48
N TRP A 110 -16.29 -1.72 7.78
CA TRP A 110 -15.22 -0.74 7.66
C TRP A 110 -15.32 0.29 8.78
N THR A 111 -14.62 0.03 9.87
CA THR A 111 -14.61 0.89 11.05
C THR A 111 -13.84 2.20 10.79
N PRO A 112 -14.25 3.31 11.43
CA PRO A 112 -13.56 4.59 11.28
C PRO A 112 -12.13 4.54 11.83
N TRP A 113 -11.31 5.48 11.37
CA TRP A 113 -9.97 5.74 11.86
C TRP A 113 -9.97 6.02 13.35
N THR A 114 -9.05 5.39 14.08
CA THR A 114 -8.86 5.61 15.51
C THR A 114 -7.45 6.13 15.79
N VAL A 115 -7.33 6.90 16.87
CA VAL A 115 -6.03 7.41 17.33
C VAL A 115 -5.15 6.33 17.95
N ASP A 116 -5.73 5.18 18.32
CA ASP A 116 -5.02 4.02 18.85
C ASP A 116 -4.22 3.33 17.72
N PRO A 117 -2.88 3.34 17.77
CA PRO A 117 -2.04 2.73 16.75
C PRO A 117 -2.11 1.20 16.71
N GLN A 118 -2.59 0.56 17.79
CA GLN A 118 -2.71 -0.90 17.86
C GLN A 118 -4.07 -1.39 17.35
N ALA A 119 -5.05 -0.50 17.19
CA ALA A 119 -6.35 -0.84 16.65
C ALA A 119 -6.31 -1.01 15.12
N PRO A 120 -7.07 -1.96 14.54
CA PRO A 120 -7.34 -1.98 13.12
C PRO A 120 -8.07 -0.69 12.72
N ARG A 121 -7.45 0.12 11.89
CA ARG A 121 -7.91 1.49 11.57
C ARG A 121 -7.88 1.81 10.08
N MET A 122 -7.58 0.81 9.26
CA MET A 122 -7.53 0.90 7.80
C MET A 122 -8.09 -0.38 7.20
N ILE A 123 -8.94 -0.26 6.19
CA ILE A 123 -9.35 -1.43 5.40
C ILE A 123 -8.30 -1.69 4.31
N VAL A 124 -7.92 -2.95 4.12
CA VAL A 124 -7.11 -3.38 2.98
C VAL A 124 -8.04 -3.96 1.94
N PHE A 125 -7.92 -3.48 0.70
CA PHE A 125 -8.58 -4.03 -0.46
C PHE A 125 -7.60 -4.91 -1.23
N ASP A 126 -7.86 -6.21 -1.17
CA ASP A 126 -7.05 -7.23 -1.84
C ASP A 126 -7.92 -8.43 -2.24
N THR A 127 -7.43 -9.28 -3.13
CA THR A 127 -8.16 -10.50 -3.53
C THR A 127 -8.06 -11.56 -2.43
N PRO A 128 -8.98 -12.54 -2.38
CA PRO A 128 -8.90 -13.65 -1.42
C PRO A 128 -7.58 -14.44 -1.49
N ARG A 129 -6.89 -14.39 -2.64
CA ARG A 129 -5.62 -15.08 -2.86
C ARG A 129 -4.49 -14.51 -1.99
N ASP A 130 -4.47 -13.18 -1.80
CA ASP A 130 -3.41 -12.46 -1.09
C ASP A 130 -3.86 -11.83 0.25
N GLY A 131 -4.90 -12.44 0.85
CA GLY A 131 -5.34 -12.15 2.22
C GLY A 131 -6.67 -11.43 2.30
N GLY A 132 -7.27 -11.10 1.16
CA GLY A 132 -8.63 -10.60 1.04
C GLY A 132 -8.87 -9.24 1.66
N ILE A 133 -10.15 -8.86 1.67
CA ILE A 133 -10.60 -7.60 2.25
C ILE A 133 -10.67 -7.74 3.75
N ARG A 134 -9.91 -6.91 4.46
CA ARG A 134 -9.72 -7.02 5.91
C ARG A 134 -9.40 -5.68 6.55
N MET A 135 -9.78 -5.53 7.82
CA MET A 135 -9.25 -4.44 8.63
C MET A 135 -7.80 -4.73 9.02
N ALA A 136 -6.98 -3.69 9.07
CA ALA A 136 -5.55 -3.77 9.37
C ALA A 136 -5.11 -2.60 10.28
N THR A 137 -4.08 -2.86 11.08
CA THR A 137 -3.30 -1.80 11.72
C THR A 137 -2.45 -1.08 10.67
N THR A 138 -1.99 0.14 10.97
CA THR A 138 -1.12 0.91 10.06
C THR A 138 0.31 0.94 10.57
N ASP A 139 0.88 -0.24 10.87
CA ASP A 139 2.26 -0.34 11.36
C ASP A 139 3.30 -0.17 10.22
N ILE A 140 3.15 0.92 9.47
CA ILE A 140 4.11 1.37 8.47
C ILE A 140 4.93 2.47 9.15
N SER A 141 6.09 2.07 9.68
CA SER A 141 7.07 2.96 10.28
C SER A 141 8.37 2.89 9.50
N ARG A 142 9.26 3.85 9.74
CA ARG A 142 10.59 3.84 9.10
C ARG A 142 11.40 2.62 9.55
N ASP A 143 11.23 2.23 10.81
CA ASP A 143 11.87 1.05 11.37
C ASP A 143 11.28 -0.24 10.81
N SER A 144 9.99 -0.30 10.50
CA SER A 144 9.40 -1.48 9.85
C SER A 144 9.91 -1.64 8.41
N VAL A 145 10.09 -0.53 7.67
CA VAL A 145 10.77 -0.54 6.37
C VAL A 145 12.23 -0.98 6.51
N LEU A 146 12.97 -0.44 7.48
CA LEU A 146 14.36 -0.82 7.74
C LEU A 146 14.50 -2.32 8.05
N ALA A 147 13.63 -2.84 8.92
CA ALA A 147 13.61 -4.24 9.30
C ALA A 147 13.24 -5.16 8.12
N GLN A 148 12.34 -4.71 7.24
CA GLN A 148 12.05 -5.43 6.00
C GLN A 148 13.30 -5.50 5.11
N MET A 149 13.99 -4.37 4.90
CA MET A 149 15.20 -4.32 4.10
C MET A 149 16.33 -5.19 4.68
N GLN A 150 16.41 -5.34 6.00
CA GLN A 150 17.37 -6.23 6.67
C GLN A 150 17.11 -7.71 6.37
N ARG A 151 15.83 -8.10 6.25
CA ARG A 151 15.41 -9.50 6.00
C ARG A 151 15.47 -9.91 4.53
N GLU A 152 15.75 -8.99 3.62
CA GLU A 152 15.87 -9.29 2.19
C GLU A 152 16.97 -10.33 1.93
N SER A 153 16.68 -11.30 1.06
CA SER A 153 17.62 -12.36 0.65
C SER A 153 18.67 -11.86 -0.36
N LEU A 154 19.10 -10.60 -0.22
CA LEU A 154 20.12 -9.96 -1.05
C LEU A 154 21.47 -9.98 -0.33
N PRO A 155 22.61 -10.03 -1.04
CA PRO A 155 23.92 -9.81 -0.46
C PRO A 155 24.00 -8.50 0.32
N LEU A 156 24.82 -8.45 1.37
CA LEU A 156 24.96 -7.27 2.24
C LEU A 156 25.20 -5.98 1.45
N ALA A 157 26.12 -6.00 0.48
CA ALA A 157 26.42 -4.85 -0.36
C ALA A 157 25.18 -4.32 -1.12
N GLN A 158 24.33 -5.22 -1.62
CA GLN A 158 23.08 -4.85 -2.32
C GLN A 158 22.04 -4.30 -1.35
N ARG A 159 21.93 -4.85 -0.14
CA ARG A 159 21.07 -4.28 0.90
C ARG A 159 21.53 -2.88 1.29
N CYS A 160 22.84 -2.65 1.45
CA CYS A 160 23.40 -1.33 1.73
C CYS A 160 23.09 -0.34 0.58
N ALA A 161 23.23 -0.77 -0.68
CA ALA A 161 22.85 0.05 -1.82
C ALA A 161 21.35 0.37 -1.85
N LEU A 162 20.50 -0.59 -1.51
CA LEU A 162 19.05 -0.41 -1.38
C LEU A 162 18.71 0.61 -0.28
N PHE A 163 19.40 0.56 0.87
CA PHE A 163 19.26 1.57 1.93
C PHE A 163 19.58 2.97 1.41
N ARG A 164 20.75 3.13 0.77
CA ARG A 164 21.16 4.43 0.21
C ARG A 164 20.13 4.94 -0.79
N ALA A 165 19.69 4.10 -1.73
CA ALA A 165 18.69 4.49 -2.73
C ALA A 165 17.35 4.89 -2.09
N THR A 166 16.89 4.14 -1.09
CA THR A 166 15.61 4.38 -0.42
C THR A 166 15.61 5.66 0.42
N PHE A 167 16.71 5.93 1.12
CA PHE A 167 16.83 7.04 2.08
C PHE A 167 17.71 8.20 1.60
N ARG A 168 18.04 8.27 0.29
CA ARG A 168 18.94 9.29 -0.30
C ARG A 168 18.55 10.74 0.02
N ASN A 169 17.25 11.03 0.07
CA ASN A 169 16.73 12.39 0.27
C ASN A 169 16.47 12.70 1.75
N ARG A 170 16.87 11.82 2.68
CA ARG A 170 16.62 11.97 4.10
C ARG A 170 17.92 12.33 4.80
N VAL A 171 17.95 13.56 5.31
CA VAL A 171 19.11 14.13 6.00
C VAL A 171 18.64 14.51 7.41
N ASP A 172 18.42 13.48 8.23
CA ASP A 172 17.99 13.58 9.62
C ASP A 172 18.84 12.63 10.50
N GLU A 173 18.84 12.85 11.82
CA GLU A 173 19.59 12.03 12.78
C GLU A 173 19.14 10.56 12.75
N TRP A 174 17.86 10.32 12.47
CA TRP A 174 17.33 8.97 12.34
C TRP A 174 18.00 8.22 11.17
N ALA A 175 18.13 8.84 10.00
CA ALA A 175 18.72 8.20 8.82
C ALA A 175 20.21 7.90 9.00
N GLU A 176 20.93 8.78 9.70
CA GLU A 176 22.34 8.56 10.03
C GLU A 176 22.49 7.41 11.03
N SER A 177 21.71 7.45 12.11
CA SER A 177 21.69 6.38 13.10
C SER A 177 21.29 5.05 12.46
N ALA A 178 20.24 5.02 11.64
CA ALA A 178 19.76 3.83 10.94
C ALA A 178 20.83 3.21 10.03
N TRP A 179 21.63 4.03 9.34
CA TRP A 179 22.73 3.56 8.50
C TRP A 179 23.81 2.84 9.31
N GLN A 180 24.22 3.41 10.45
CA GLN A 180 25.27 2.83 11.29
C GLN A 180 24.92 1.44 11.85
N ARG A 181 23.62 1.18 12.08
CA ARG A 181 23.10 -0.12 12.58
C ARG A 181 22.64 -1.06 11.46
N PHE A 182 22.51 -0.59 10.22
CA PHE A 182 21.98 -1.43 9.15
C PHE A 182 22.98 -2.51 8.72
N GLY A 183 22.50 -3.74 8.49
CA GLY A 183 23.36 -4.88 8.16
C GLY A 183 24.40 -5.19 9.23
N ASP A 184 24.02 -5.05 10.51
CA ASP A 184 24.88 -5.25 11.68
C ASP A 184 26.14 -4.38 11.67
N GLY A 185 26.05 -3.18 11.08
CA GLY A 185 27.18 -2.26 10.94
C GLY A 185 28.16 -2.63 9.82
N GLY A 186 27.84 -3.63 9.01
CA GLY A 186 28.70 -4.09 7.92
C GLY A 186 28.65 -3.23 6.64
N CYS A 187 27.85 -2.16 6.61
CA CYS A 187 27.83 -1.25 5.47
C CYS A 187 29.04 -0.31 5.49
N VAL A 188 29.81 -0.30 4.39
CA VAL A 188 31.02 0.51 4.26
C VAL A 188 30.79 1.82 3.50
N GLY A 189 31.53 2.86 3.89
CA GLY A 189 31.53 4.18 3.24
C GLY A 189 30.39 5.11 3.67
N ALA A 190 30.38 6.32 3.12
CA ALA A 190 29.40 7.36 3.47
C ALA A 190 27.97 6.93 3.10
N ARG A 191 26.98 7.31 3.92
CA ARG A 191 25.56 7.04 3.66
C ARG A 191 25.07 7.72 2.38
N LEU A 192 25.46 8.97 2.18
CA LEU A 192 25.17 9.75 0.98
C LEU A 192 26.39 9.69 0.05
N ALA A 193 26.15 9.53 -1.25
CA ALA A 193 27.21 9.79 -2.22
C ALA A 193 27.60 11.27 -2.15
N ALA A 194 28.88 11.59 -2.34
CA ALA A 194 29.28 12.97 -2.57
C ALA A 194 28.53 13.50 -3.80
N PRO A 195 28.10 14.78 -3.80
CA PRO A 195 27.39 15.37 -4.93
C PRO A 195 28.19 15.32 -6.22
#